data_AF-A0A3S2YLS9-F1
#
_entry.id   AF-A0A3S2YLS9-F1
#
_cell.length_a   1.000
_cell.length_b   1.000
_cell.length_c   1.000
_cell.angle_alpha   90.00
_cell.angle_beta   90.00
_cell.angle_gamma   90.00
#
_symmetry.space_group_name_H-M   'P 1'
#
loop_
_entity.id
_entity.type
_entity.pdbx_description
1 polymer ?
#
loop_
_entity_poly.entity_id
_entity_poly.type
_entity_poly.pdbx_seq_one_letter_code
_entity_poly.pdbx_strand_id
1 'polypeptide(L)'
;MLRNFPVIGHARYLLETIGPELRQYIVTSNEEERPFSRDQRSWIYASAKEENNYFGFGTEVDVEHVQGHAYLKQRTFAGALPDAHDPQAPLPSAKVLGGPRGRAKAFRPASVVNISAMSFGSLSGAAITALNKGAALAGTMHNTGEGGLSPYHRGGGDLVLQMGTAYFGCRNEDGSFNLDKLKDVVAGAPVKATEIKLSQGAKPGLGGMLPGAKVTEEIAGIRGIPLGKDCASPARHTAFSDVDSMLDFVELLAAETGLPVGV
;
A
#
# COMPACT_ATOMS: atom_id res chain seq x y z
N MET A 1 -20.64 35.53 45.02
CA MET A 1 -21.55 35.83 43.88
C MET A 1 -23.02 35.80 44.30
N LEU A 2 -23.53 34.69 44.84
CA LEU A 2 -24.94 34.57 45.28
C LEU A 2 -25.39 35.56 46.37
N ARG A 3 -24.46 36.07 47.18
CA ARG A 3 -24.78 37.04 48.25
C ARG A 3 -24.94 38.49 47.77
N ASN A 4 -24.29 38.86 46.66
CA ASN A 4 -24.28 40.23 46.14
C ASN A 4 -25.12 40.37 44.85
N PHE A 5 -25.23 39.29 44.07
CA PHE A 5 -26.03 39.23 42.85
C PHE A 5 -26.79 37.89 42.80
N PRO A 6 -27.81 37.70 43.65
CA PRO A 6 -28.49 36.42 43.80
C PRO A 6 -29.11 35.95 42.48
N VAL A 7 -29.75 36.84 41.73
CA VAL A 7 -30.40 36.50 40.45
C VAL A 7 -29.39 36.01 39.40
N ILE A 8 -28.30 36.75 39.19
CA ILE A 8 -27.26 36.38 38.20
C ILE A 8 -26.50 35.13 38.65
N GLY A 9 -26.25 35.00 39.96
CA GLY A 9 -25.62 33.80 40.52
C GLY A 9 -26.47 32.55 40.33
N HIS A 10 -27.76 32.61 40.64
CA HIS A 10 -28.68 31.48 40.43
C HIS A 10 -28.90 31.19 38.94
N ALA A 11 -28.98 32.21 38.08
CA ALA A 11 -29.06 32.03 36.63
C ALA A 11 -27.82 31.33 36.07
N ARG A 12 -26.62 31.68 36.56
CA ARG A 12 -25.38 30.99 36.17
C ARG A 12 -25.41 29.51 36.54
N TYR A 13 -25.80 29.16 37.77
CA TYR A 13 -25.87 27.75 38.18
C TYR A 13 -26.96 26.97 37.44
N LEU A 14 -28.07 27.63 37.09
CA LEU A 14 -29.10 27.05 36.22
C LEU A 14 -28.54 26.77 34.82
N LEU A 15 -27.81 27.74 34.23
CA LEU A 15 -27.16 27.58 32.93
C LEU A 15 -26.00 26.57 32.95
N GLU A 16 -25.27 26.44 34.07
CA GLU A 16 -24.26 25.39 34.25
C GLU A 16 -24.90 24.00 34.37
N THR A 17 -26.11 23.90 34.96
CA THR A 17 -26.86 22.64 35.10
C THR A 17 -27.47 22.18 33.77
N ILE A 18 -27.98 23.10 32.95
CA ILE A 18 -28.54 22.81 31.60
C ILE A 18 -27.44 22.87 30.53
N GLY A 19 -26.23 23.26 30.92
CA GLY A 19 -25.09 23.49 30.05
C GLY A 19 -24.65 22.26 29.25
N PRO A 20 -24.59 21.04 29.83
CA PRO A 20 -24.24 19.82 29.10
C PRO A 20 -25.21 19.52 27.95
N GLU A 21 -26.52 19.67 28.18
CA GLU A 21 -27.57 19.43 27.20
C GLU A 21 -27.58 20.53 26.14
N LEU A 22 -27.44 21.81 26.54
CA LEU A 22 -27.35 22.92 25.59
C LEU A 22 -26.09 22.85 24.74
N ARG A 23 -24.97 22.34 25.27
CA ARG A 23 -23.75 22.15 24.48
C ARG A 23 -23.98 21.20 23.31
N GLN A 24 -24.76 20.14 23.50
CA GLN A 24 -25.11 19.17 22.46
C GLN A 24 -25.97 19.78 21.32
N TYR A 25 -26.77 20.81 21.61
CA TYR A 25 -27.70 21.42 20.63
C TYR A 25 -27.24 22.78 20.07
N ILE A 26 -26.43 23.53 20.81
CA ILE A 26 -26.09 24.94 20.53
C ILE A 26 -24.59 25.15 20.30
N VAL A 27 -23.70 24.35 20.90
CA VAL A 27 -22.26 24.67 20.97
C VAL A 27 -21.37 23.65 20.25
N THR A 28 -21.81 22.41 20.06
CA THR A 28 -21.06 21.42 19.29
C THR A 28 -20.94 21.86 17.83
N SER A 29 -19.71 21.92 17.33
CA SER A 29 -19.48 22.03 15.88
C SER A 29 -20.13 20.83 15.19
N ASN A 30 -20.55 20.97 13.93
CA ASN A 30 -21.27 19.91 13.20
C ASN A 30 -20.53 18.56 13.19
N GLU A 31 -19.22 18.57 13.41
CA GLU A 31 -18.27 17.46 13.34
C GLU A 31 -17.86 16.86 14.71
N GLU A 32 -18.25 17.45 15.84
CA GLU A 32 -17.84 16.95 17.17
C GLU A 32 -18.62 15.71 17.63
N GLU A 33 -19.77 15.42 17.00
CA GLU A 33 -20.56 14.23 17.33
C GLU A 33 -20.03 12.97 16.65
N ARG A 34 -19.73 11.93 17.46
CA ARG A 34 -19.32 10.60 17.00
C ARG A 34 -20.37 9.56 17.41
N PRO A 35 -20.66 8.53 16.59
CA PRO A 35 -19.94 8.13 15.37
C PRO A 35 -20.40 8.81 14.07
N PHE A 36 -21.49 9.58 14.11
CA PHE A 36 -22.02 10.27 12.94
C PHE A 36 -22.17 11.78 13.20
N SER A 37 -21.70 12.60 12.26
CA SER A 37 -21.80 14.05 12.34
C SER A 37 -23.27 14.51 12.33
N ARG A 38 -23.52 15.74 12.77
CA ARG A 38 -24.86 16.34 12.71
C ARG A 38 -25.38 16.39 11.28
N ASP A 39 -24.51 16.69 10.33
CA ASP A 39 -24.86 16.74 8.91
C ASP A 39 -25.25 15.37 8.36
N GLN A 40 -24.51 14.32 8.73
CA GLN A 40 -24.87 12.94 8.37
C GLN A 40 -26.25 12.56 8.91
N ARG A 41 -26.59 12.92 10.15
CA ARG A 41 -27.92 12.63 10.73
C ARG A 41 -29.03 13.45 10.11
N SER A 42 -28.80 14.75 9.88
CA SER A 42 -29.75 15.62 9.17
C SER A 42 -30.05 15.07 7.78
N TRP A 43 -29.03 14.62 7.05
CA TRP A 43 -29.19 13.99 5.74
C TRP A 43 -29.99 12.69 5.81
N ILE A 44 -29.70 11.81 6.77
CA ILE A 44 -30.45 10.56 7.00
C ILE A 44 -31.92 10.87 7.32
N TYR A 45 -32.20 11.84 8.19
CA TYR A 45 -33.57 12.19 8.57
C TYR A 45 -34.37 12.83 7.44
N ALA A 46 -33.76 13.75 6.68
CA ALA A 46 -34.41 14.34 5.50
C ALA A 46 -34.72 13.25 4.45
N SER A 47 -33.77 12.35 4.21
CA SER A 47 -33.93 11.23 3.28
C SER A 47 -35.04 10.26 3.74
N ALA A 48 -35.08 9.92 5.03
CA ALA A 48 -36.08 9.02 5.60
C ALA A 48 -37.50 9.61 5.61
N LYS A 49 -37.62 10.94 5.51
CA LYS A 49 -38.91 11.67 5.45
C LYS A 49 -39.33 12.05 4.03
N GLU A 50 -38.58 11.64 3.01
CA GLU A 50 -38.78 12.07 1.61
C GLU A 50 -38.73 13.61 1.45
N GLU A 51 -38.02 14.30 2.33
CA GLU A 51 -37.79 15.74 2.27
C GLU A 51 -36.53 16.05 1.44
N ASN A 52 -36.37 17.33 1.07
CA ASN A 52 -35.18 17.78 0.36
C ASN A 52 -33.92 17.57 1.22
N ASN A 53 -33.04 16.68 0.78
CA ASN A 53 -31.78 16.35 1.44
C ASN A 53 -30.56 17.03 0.78
N TYR A 54 -30.76 17.96 -0.16
CA TYR A 54 -29.70 18.76 -0.77
C TYR A 54 -29.37 19.97 0.11
N PHE A 55 -28.15 20.01 0.62
CA PHE A 55 -27.54 21.20 1.22
C PHE A 55 -26.13 21.41 0.66
N GLY A 56 -25.70 22.67 0.58
CA GLY A 56 -24.39 23.01 0.06
C GLY A 56 -23.30 22.62 1.06
N PHE A 57 -22.37 21.76 0.64
CA PHE A 57 -21.16 21.50 1.40
C PHE A 57 -20.16 22.64 1.15
N GLY A 58 -20.01 23.53 2.12
CA GLY A 58 -18.76 24.27 2.30
C GLY A 58 -17.71 23.34 2.89
N THR A 59 -16.43 23.58 2.64
CA THR A 59 -15.37 22.81 3.30
C THR A 59 -15.28 23.23 4.77
N GLU A 60 -16.05 22.57 5.64
CA GLU A 60 -15.93 22.68 7.11
C GLU A 60 -14.80 21.80 7.67
N VAL A 61 -14.27 20.91 6.83
CA VAL A 61 -13.12 20.05 7.13
C VAL A 61 -11.85 20.88 7.12
N ASP A 62 -11.04 20.79 8.17
CA ASP A 62 -9.72 21.41 8.21
C ASP A 62 -8.77 20.71 7.21
N VAL A 63 -8.78 21.23 5.99
CA VAL A 63 -7.98 20.73 4.86
C VAL A 63 -6.51 21.17 4.93
N GLU A 64 -6.12 22.02 5.88
CA GLU A 64 -4.75 22.52 5.97
C GLU A 64 -3.94 21.84 7.08
N HIS A 65 -4.57 21.48 8.20
CA HIS A 65 -3.86 21.00 9.38
C HIS A 65 -4.14 19.53 9.74
N VAL A 66 -5.11 18.87 9.09
CA VAL A 66 -5.41 17.46 9.34
C VAL A 66 -4.66 16.55 8.36
N GLN A 67 -3.77 15.71 8.90
CA GLN A 67 -3.06 14.69 8.12
C GLN A 67 -4.01 13.54 7.73
N GLY A 68 -3.84 13.02 6.51
CA GLY A 68 -4.56 11.82 6.03
C GLY A 68 -5.70 12.09 5.06
N HIS A 69 -6.00 13.35 4.73
CA HIS A 69 -6.95 13.66 3.66
C HIS A 69 -6.38 13.32 2.28
N ALA A 70 -7.18 12.62 1.47
CA ALA A 70 -6.87 12.35 0.07
C ALA A 70 -7.28 13.55 -0.79
N TYR A 71 -6.32 14.24 -1.40
CA TYR A 71 -6.59 15.32 -2.33
C TYR A 71 -6.59 14.81 -3.76
N LEU A 72 -7.74 14.89 -4.42
CA LEU A 72 -7.86 14.64 -5.85
C LEU A 72 -7.51 15.92 -6.60
N LYS A 73 -6.27 16.03 -7.09
CA LYS A 73 -5.88 17.15 -7.95
C LYS A 73 -6.57 17.01 -9.30
N GLN A 74 -7.54 17.87 -9.59
CA GLN A 74 -8.18 17.92 -10.89
C GLN A 74 -7.13 18.25 -11.97
N ARG A 75 -7.12 17.49 -13.06
CA ARG A 75 -6.38 17.85 -14.28
C ARG A 75 -7.33 18.56 -15.23
N THR A 76 -7.43 19.88 -15.09
CA THR A 76 -8.38 20.74 -15.84
C THR A 76 -8.23 20.62 -17.36
N PHE A 77 -7.02 20.33 -17.85
CA PHE A 77 -6.72 20.15 -19.26
C PHE A 77 -6.32 18.69 -19.56
N ALA A 78 -7.19 17.74 -19.19
CA ALA A 78 -7.06 16.37 -19.65
C ALA A 78 -7.52 16.24 -21.12
N GLY A 79 -7.03 15.22 -21.83
CA GLY A 79 -7.60 14.85 -23.13
C GLY A 79 -9.03 14.34 -22.99
N ALA A 80 -9.64 13.92 -24.12
CA ALA A 80 -10.96 13.28 -24.08
C ALA A 80 -10.97 12.13 -23.06
N LEU A 81 -11.95 12.14 -22.16
CA LEU A 81 -12.15 11.03 -21.24
C LEU A 81 -12.55 9.78 -22.03
N PRO A 82 -12.10 8.58 -21.63
CA PRO A 82 -12.66 7.35 -22.16
C PRO A 82 -14.17 7.35 -21.93
N ASP A 83 -14.91 6.70 -22.83
CA ASP A 83 -16.32 6.42 -22.59
C ASP A 83 -16.43 5.60 -21.28
N ALA A 84 -17.25 6.09 -20.34
CA ALA A 84 -17.45 5.46 -19.04
C ALA A 84 -18.03 4.03 -19.16
N HIS A 85 -18.57 3.67 -20.33
CA HIS A 85 -19.13 2.37 -20.64
C HIS A 85 -18.23 1.50 -21.52
N ASP A 86 -17.03 1.95 -21.90
CA ASP A 86 -16.09 1.13 -22.64
C ASP A 86 -15.36 0.15 -21.68
N PRO A 87 -15.65 -1.16 -21.72
CA PRO A 87 -14.96 -2.14 -20.87
C PRO A 87 -13.47 -2.32 -21.24
N GLN A 88 -13.03 -1.78 -22.37
CA GLN A 88 -11.64 -1.79 -22.83
C GLN A 88 -10.90 -0.48 -22.51
N ALA A 89 -11.55 0.48 -21.84
CA ALA A 89 -10.92 1.73 -21.47
C ALA A 89 -9.66 1.49 -20.62
N PRO A 90 -8.48 1.95 -21.07
CA PRO A 90 -7.26 1.76 -20.31
C PRO A 90 -7.27 2.65 -19.07
N LEU A 91 -6.84 2.09 -17.93
CA LEU A 91 -6.68 2.83 -16.67
C LEU A 91 -5.21 2.85 -16.24
N PRO A 92 -4.33 3.57 -16.98
CA PRO A 92 -2.92 3.60 -16.70
C PRO A 92 -2.62 4.31 -15.39
N SER A 93 -1.49 3.93 -14.78
CA SER A 93 -1.01 4.64 -13.60
C SER A 93 -0.69 6.10 -13.93
N ALA A 94 -1.13 7.01 -13.06
CA ALA A 94 -0.75 8.41 -13.15
C ALA A 94 0.76 8.61 -12.94
N LYS A 95 1.41 7.70 -12.21
CA LYS A 95 2.83 7.76 -11.88
C LYS A 95 3.66 7.04 -12.94
N VAL A 96 4.72 7.69 -13.40
CA VAL A 96 5.83 7.03 -14.10
C VAL A 96 6.75 6.47 -13.03
N LEU A 97 6.80 5.14 -12.87
CA LEU A 97 7.69 4.49 -11.92
C LEU A 97 9.14 4.75 -12.35
N GLY A 98 9.96 5.20 -11.40
CA GLY A 98 11.34 5.62 -11.64
C GLY A 98 11.52 6.97 -12.34
N GLY A 99 10.45 7.60 -12.85
CA GLY A 99 10.52 8.87 -13.59
C GLY A 99 11.15 10.02 -12.79
N PRO A 100 10.66 10.36 -11.58
CA PRO A 100 11.21 11.47 -10.78
C PRO A 100 12.68 11.35 -10.39
N ARG A 101 13.23 10.13 -10.42
CA ARG A 101 14.66 9.84 -10.11
C ARG A 101 15.47 9.50 -11.36
N GLY A 102 14.90 9.68 -12.56
CA GLY A 102 15.59 9.43 -13.82
C GLY A 102 16.09 7.99 -14.02
N ARG A 103 15.36 6.98 -13.53
CA ARG A 103 15.78 5.57 -13.67
C ARG A 103 15.86 5.18 -15.16
N ALA A 104 16.92 4.47 -15.54
CA ALA A 104 17.17 4.09 -16.94
C ALA A 104 16.01 3.30 -17.56
N LYS A 105 15.34 2.45 -16.78
CA LYS A 105 14.17 1.66 -17.18
C LYS A 105 12.87 2.21 -16.60
N ALA A 106 12.78 3.52 -16.37
CA ALA A 106 11.55 4.16 -15.94
C ALA A 106 10.41 3.87 -16.94
N PHE A 107 9.21 3.61 -16.42
CA PHE A 107 8.05 3.27 -17.25
C PHE A 107 6.75 3.70 -16.58
N ARG A 108 5.69 3.81 -17.37
CA ARG A 108 4.32 4.03 -16.86
C ARG A 108 3.58 2.69 -16.86
N PRO A 109 3.15 2.17 -15.70
CA PRO A 109 2.29 1.00 -15.66
C PRO A 109 1.00 1.22 -16.46
N ALA A 110 0.62 0.22 -17.28
CA ALA A 110 -0.59 0.28 -18.10
C ALA A 110 -1.89 0.15 -17.27
N SER A 111 -1.77 -0.29 -16.00
CA SER A 111 -2.88 -0.41 -15.07
C SER A 111 -2.53 0.14 -13.69
N VAL A 112 -3.52 0.78 -13.04
CA VAL A 112 -3.50 1.11 -11.61
C VAL A 112 -3.78 -0.09 -10.71
N VAL A 113 -4.44 -1.13 -11.23
CA VAL A 113 -4.73 -2.38 -10.52
C VAL A 113 -3.68 -3.42 -10.92
N ASN A 114 -3.01 -4.00 -9.93
CA ASN A 114 -1.94 -4.99 -10.12
C ASN A 114 -2.12 -6.16 -9.15
N ILE A 115 -1.48 -7.30 -9.44
CA ILE A 115 -1.56 -8.49 -8.59
C ILE A 115 -0.53 -8.37 -7.46
N SER A 116 -1.03 -8.41 -6.23
CA SER A 116 -0.23 -8.23 -5.02
C SER A 116 0.67 -9.43 -4.72
N ALA A 117 1.63 -9.18 -3.83
CA ALA A 117 2.73 -10.09 -3.52
C ALA A 117 2.27 -11.33 -2.76
N MET A 118 2.44 -12.52 -3.35
CA MET A 118 2.23 -13.80 -2.67
C MET A 118 3.27 -14.83 -3.12
N SER A 119 4.01 -15.38 -2.17
CA SER A 119 5.18 -16.21 -2.48
C SER A 119 4.83 -17.57 -3.08
N PHE A 120 5.67 -18.06 -3.99
CA PHE A 120 5.70 -19.48 -4.32
C PHE A 120 6.10 -20.30 -3.07
N GLY A 121 5.25 -21.26 -2.71
CA GLY A 121 5.30 -21.97 -1.42
C GLY A 121 4.17 -21.58 -0.47
N SER A 122 3.64 -20.34 -0.57
CA SER A 122 2.32 -19.97 -0.03
C SER A 122 1.22 -20.29 -1.03
N LEU A 123 1.48 -20.02 -2.31
CA LEU A 123 0.63 -20.43 -3.44
C LEU A 123 1.28 -21.59 -4.20
N SER A 124 0.43 -22.39 -4.86
CA SER A 124 0.88 -23.47 -5.74
C SER A 124 1.45 -22.92 -7.06
N GLY A 125 2.26 -23.72 -7.75
CA GLY A 125 2.79 -23.35 -9.07
C GLY A 125 1.68 -23.07 -10.10
N ALA A 126 0.59 -23.83 -10.05
CA ALA A 126 -0.58 -23.61 -10.91
C ALA A 126 -1.24 -22.24 -10.65
N ALA A 127 -1.40 -21.84 -9.38
CA ALA A 127 -1.96 -20.55 -9.02
C ALA A 127 -1.08 -19.40 -9.50
N ILE A 128 0.24 -19.47 -9.26
CA ILE A 128 1.19 -18.46 -9.73
C ILE A 128 1.19 -18.35 -11.27
N THR A 129 1.15 -19.49 -11.96
CA THR A 129 1.08 -19.53 -13.43
C THR A 129 -0.20 -18.88 -13.95
N ALA A 130 -1.34 -19.17 -13.34
CA ALA A 130 -2.62 -18.58 -13.71
C ALA A 130 -2.61 -17.06 -13.49
N LEU A 131 -2.09 -16.60 -12.34
CA LEU A 131 -1.98 -15.18 -12.02
C LEU A 131 -1.07 -14.44 -13.01
N ASN A 132 0.12 -14.98 -13.32
CA ASN A 132 1.03 -14.30 -14.24
C ASN A 132 0.49 -14.28 -15.69
N LYS A 133 -0.15 -15.36 -16.16
CA LYS A 133 -0.83 -15.35 -17.47
C LYS A 133 -1.99 -14.35 -17.50
N GLY A 134 -2.76 -14.27 -16.42
CA GLY A 134 -3.81 -13.26 -16.26
C GLY A 134 -3.26 -11.84 -16.29
N ALA A 135 -2.13 -11.60 -15.62
CA ALA A 135 -1.42 -10.32 -15.67
C ALA A 135 -1.00 -9.95 -17.10
N ALA A 136 -0.46 -10.90 -17.87
CA ALA A 136 -0.11 -10.70 -19.27
C ALA A 136 -1.32 -10.29 -20.13
N LEU A 137 -2.45 -10.98 -19.96
CA LEU A 137 -3.69 -10.69 -20.70
C LEU A 137 -4.29 -9.33 -20.32
N ALA A 138 -4.21 -8.95 -19.05
CA ALA A 138 -4.79 -7.73 -18.53
C ALA A 138 -3.85 -6.51 -18.61
N GLY A 139 -2.60 -6.68 -19.07
CA GLY A 139 -1.59 -5.62 -19.06
C GLY A 139 -1.27 -5.11 -17.65
N THR A 140 -1.37 -5.98 -16.64
CA THR A 140 -1.06 -5.65 -15.23
C THR A 140 0.25 -6.30 -14.82
N MET A 141 0.84 -5.85 -13.72
CA MET A 141 2.03 -6.44 -13.15
C MET A 141 1.67 -7.48 -12.09
N HIS A 142 2.50 -8.50 -11.95
CA HIS A 142 2.41 -9.51 -10.89
C HIS A 142 3.63 -9.42 -9.96
N ASN A 143 3.38 -9.19 -8.68
CA ASN A 143 4.43 -9.19 -7.68
C ASN A 143 4.74 -10.61 -7.19
N THR A 144 6.03 -11.01 -7.21
CA THR A 144 6.49 -12.38 -6.93
C THR A 144 6.30 -12.82 -5.47
N GLY A 145 6.12 -11.87 -4.55
CA GLY A 145 6.31 -12.16 -3.13
C GLY A 145 7.77 -12.42 -2.75
N GLU A 146 8.01 -12.61 -1.46
CA GLU A 146 9.34 -12.78 -0.89
C GLU A 146 10.02 -14.12 -1.23
N GLY A 147 9.30 -15.08 -1.83
CA GLY A 147 9.77 -16.45 -2.02
C GLY A 147 10.73 -16.66 -3.20
N GLY A 148 11.16 -15.58 -3.85
CA GLY A 148 11.97 -15.62 -5.05
C GLY A 148 11.15 -15.79 -6.34
N LEU A 149 11.83 -15.61 -7.47
CA LEU A 149 11.23 -15.72 -8.81
C LEU A 149 11.23 -17.17 -9.28
N SER A 150 10.10 -17.85 -9.13
CA SER A 150 9.93 -19.23 -9.60
C SER A 150 9.69 -19.34 -11.12
N PRO A 151 9.90 -20.50 -11.75
CA PRO A 151 9.55 -20.73 -13.16
C PRO A 151 8.07 -20.43 -13.47
N TYR A 152 7.18 -20.61 -12.50
CA TYR A 152 5.75 -20.35 -12.64
C TYR A 152 5.40 -18.86 -12.84
N HIS A 153 6.31 -17.94 -12.49
CA HIS A 153 6.14 -16.51 -12.78
C HIS A 153 6.44 -16.16 -14.24
N ARG A 154 6.97 -17.08 -15.04
CA ARG A 154 7.44 -16.82 -16.42
C ARG A 154 6.34 -17.04 -17.48
N GLY A 155 5.09 -16.73 -17.13
CA GLY A 155 3.93 -16.83 -18.02
C GLY A 155 3.77 -15.68 -19.01
N GLY A 156 4.70 -14.72 -19.03
CA GLY A 156 4.76 -13.59 -19.97
C GLY A 156 4.25 -12.26 -19.40
N GLY A 157 3.67 -12.24 -18.19
CA GLY A 157 3.25 -11.00 -17.54
C GLY A 157 4.43 -10.26 -16.92
N ASP A 158 4.36 -8.92 -16.91
CA ASP A 158 5.35 -8.07 -16.27
C ASP A 158 5.44 -8.35 -14.75
N LEU A 159 6.65 -8.34 -14.21
CA LEU A 159 6.90 -8.72 -12.82
C LEU A 159 7.40 -7.55 -11.96
N VAL A 160 6.96 -7.55 -10.70
CA VAL A 160 7.62 -6.83 -9.61
C VAL A 160 8.32 -7.87 -8.74
N LEU A 161 9.65 -7.83 -8.68
CA LEU A 161 10.43 -8.73 -7.83
C LEU A 161 10.45 -8.19 -6.39
N GLN A 162 9.80 -8.88 -5.46
CA GLN A 162 9.81 -8.51 -4.06
C GLN A 162 10.93 -9.24 -3.29
N MET A 163 11.74 -8.47 -2.57
CA MET A 163 12.80 -8.95 -1.69
C MET A 163 12.39 -8.76 -0.24
N GLY A 164 12.18 -9.87 0.47
CA GLY A 164 12.05 -9.86 1.93
C GLY A 164 13.42 -9.93 2.62
N THR A 165 13.40 -9.99 3.95
CA THR A 165 14.60 -9.98 4.80
C THR A 165 15.55 -11.17 4.60
N ALA A 166 15.06 -12.28 4.05
CA ALA A 166 15.86 -13.45 3.73
C ALA A 166 16.51 -13.41 2.33
N TYR A 167 16.18 -12.40 1.51
CA TYR A 167 16.68 -12.21 0.14
C TYR A 167 16.63 -13.47 -0.74
N PHE A 168 15.54 -14.24 -0.65
CA PHE A 168 15.42 -15.47 -1.42
C PHE A 168 15.60 -15.23 -2.92
N GLY A 169 16.44 -16.05 -3.55
CA GLY A 169 16.86 -15.91 -4.95
C GLY A 169 17.97 -14.89 -5.19
N CYS A 170 18.27 -14.01 -4.24
CA CYS A 170 19.27 -12.94 -4.36
C CYS A 170 20.21 -12.90 -3.13
N ARG A 171 20.56 -14.09 -2.58
CA ARG A 171 21.34 -14.23 -1.34
C ARG A 171 22.64 -15.01 -1.52
N ASN A 172 23.61 -14.68 -0.69
CA ASN A 172 24.77 -15.52 -0.41
C ASN A 172 24.38 -16.74 0.44
N GLU A 173 25.30 -17.70 0.56
CA GLU A 173 25.09 -18.90 1.37
C GLU A 173 24.89 -18.56 2.86
N ASP A 174 25.54 -17.50 3.35
CA ASP A 174 25.38 -16.98 4.71
C ASP A 174 24.04 -16.24 4.94
N GLY A 175 23.27 -15.98 3.87
CA GLY A 175 22.00 -15.26 3.93
C GLY A 175 22.08 -13.75 3.79
N SER A 176 23.27 -13.18 3.62
CA SER A 176 23.43 -11.80 3.21
C SER A 176 22.97 -11.58 1.77
N PHE A 177 22.62 -10.35 1.42
CA PHE A 177 22.22 -9.99 0.06
C PHE A 177 23.39 -10.16 -0.93
N ASN A 178 23.07 -10.63 -2.14
CA ASN A 178 24.01 -10.77 -3.25
C ASN A 178 23.49 -10.02 -4.49
N LEU A 179 24.25 -9.00 -4.89
CA LEU A 179 23.90 -8.12 -6.01
C LEU A 179 24.00 -8.82 -7.37
N ASP A 180 25.00 -9.65 -7.60
CA ASP A 180 25.18 -10.35 -8.88
C ASP A 180 24.02 -11.30 -9.13
N LYS A 181 23.59 -12.05 -8.11
CA LYS A 181 22.41 -12.90 -8.19
C LYS A 181 21.12 -12.10 -8.46
N LEU A 182 20.98 -10.91 -7.88
CA LEU A 182 19.85 -10.04 -8.22
C LEU A 182 19.87 -9.68 -9.71
N LYS A 183 21.03 -9.31 -10.25
CA LYS A 183 21.19 -8.96 -11.67
C LYS A 183 20.84 -10.16 -12.56
N ASP A 184 21.27 -11.36 -12.20
CA ASP A 184 20.93 -12.60 -12.91
C ASP A 184 19.42 -12.87 -12.90
N VAL A 185 18.77 -12.75 -11.74
CA VAL A 185 17.32 -12.94 -11.59
C VAL A 185 16.54 -11.91 -12.42
N VAL A 186 16.95 -10.65 -12.37
CA VAL A 186 16.34 -9.56 -13.14
C VAL A 186 16.52 -9.77 -14.64
N ALA A 187 17.69 -10.23 -15.09
CA ALA A 187 17.94 -10.50 -16.50
C ALA A 187 17.18 -11.74 -17.03
N GLY A 188 16.87 -12.70 -16.16
CA GLY A 188 16.24 -13.97 -16.53
C GLY A 188 14.70 -13.93 -16.70
N ALA A 189 14.05 -12.78 -16.51
CA ALA A 189 12.58 -12.65 -16.55
C ALA A 189 12.14 -11.21 -16.87
N PRO A 190 10.87 -10.97 -17.26
CA PRO A 190 10.36 -9.62 -17.54
C PRO A 190 10.11 -8.80 -16.25
N VAL A 191 11.16 -8.60 -15.44
CA VAL A 191 11.11 -7.79 -14.22
C VAL A 191 11.12 -6.31 -14.59
N LYS A 192 10.04 -5.61 -14.26
CA LYS A 192 9.86 -4.17 -14.53
C LYS A 192 10.21 -3.29 -13.35
N ALA A 193 10.13 -3.81 -12.13
CA ALA A 193 10.47 -3.10 -10.91
C ALA A 193 10.90 -4.10 -9.81
N THR A 194 11.60 -3.59 -8.80
CA THR A 194 11.90 -4.34 -7.58
C THR A 194 11.23 -3.69 -6.38
N GLU A 195 10.91 -4.46 -5.35
CA GLU A 195 10.29 -3.98 -4.11
C GLU A 195 11.06 -4.53 -2.90
N ILE A 196 11.47 -3.65 -1.99
CA ILE A 196 12.10 -4.02 -0.72
C ILE A 196 11.00 -4.07 0.33
N LYS A 197 10.62 -5.27 0.76
CA LYS A 197 9.53 -5.40 1.72
C LYS A 197 10.02 -5.24 3.15
N LEU A 198 9.72 -4.10 3.78
CA LEU A 198 10.04 -3.87 5.18
C LEU A 198 9.16 -4.67 6.16
N SER A 199 7.89 -4.85 5.82
CA SER A 199 6.90 -5.48 6.71
C SER A 199 5.67 -5.96 5.93
N GLN A 200 4.81 -6.73 6.59
CA GLN A 200 3.47 -7.03 6.12
C GLN A 200 2.44 -6.75 7.21
N GLY A 201 1.27 -6.25 6.83
CA GLY A 201 0.18 -5.93 7.78
C GLY A 201 -0.27 -7.12 8.63
N ALA A 202 -0.16 -8.35 8.12
CA ALA A 202 -0.57 -9.54 8.89
C ALA A 202 0.37 -9.92 10.04
N LYS A 203 1.64 -9.51 10.00
CA LYS A 203 2.63 -9.85 11.05
C LYS A 203 3.79 -8.84 11.06
N PRO A 204 3.56 -7.62 11.58
CA PRO A 204 4.62 -6.62 11.68
C PRO A 204 5.74 -7.09 12.62
N GLY A 205 7.00 -6.88 12.23
CA GLY A 205 8.16 -7.13 13.08
C GLY A 205 8.62 -8.59 13.22
N LEU A 206 8.02 -9.53 12.48
CA LEU A 206 8.41 -10.95 12.50
C LEU A 206 8.82 -11.44 11.11
N GLY A 207 10.00 -12.08 11.05
CA GLY A 207 10.41 -12.85 9.89
C GLY A 207 9.57 -14.13 9.72
N GLY A 208 9.37 -14.57 8.48
CA GLY A 208 8.73 -15.86 8.21
C GLY A 208 9.64 -17.04 8.52
N MET A 209 9.04 -18.19 8.84
CA MET A 209 9.74 -19.47 8.94
C MET A 209 9.24 -20.40 7.85
N LEU A 210 10.17 -20.99 7.09
CA LEU A 210 9.88 -22.07 6.15
C LEU A 210 10.42 -23.38 6.74
N PRO A 211 9.54 -24.33 7.13
CA PRO A 211 9.97 -25.64 7.60
C PRO A 211 10.73 -26.39 6.51
N GLY A 212 11.80 -27.09 6.88
CA GLY A 212 12.69 -27.86 6.02
C GLY A 212 11.97 -28.97 5.27
N ALA A 213 10.92 -29.54 5.86
CA ALA A 213 10.04 -30.50 5.18
C ALA A 213 9.35 -29.93 3.93
N LYS A 214 9.22 -28.59 3.83
CA LYS A 214 8.70 -27.90 2.65
C LYS A 214 9.81 -27.41 1.72
N VAL A 215 11.08 -27.53 2.09
CA VAL A 215 12.23 -27.13 1.26
C VAL A 215 12.58 -28.29 0.34
N THR A 216 11.79 -28.42 -0.74
CA THR A 216 12.06 -29.32 -1.86
C THR A 216 13.26 -28.84 -2.68
N GLU A 217 13.76 -29.67 -3.59
CA GLU A 217 14.86 -29.29 -4.51
C GLU A 217 14.51 -28.05 -5.34
N GLU A 218 13.26 -27.98 -5.81
CA GLU A 218 12.73 -26.82 -6.51
C GLU A 218 12.77 -25.56 -5.64
N ILE A 219 12.28 -25.64 -4.39
CA ILE A 219 12.27 -24.50 -3.48
C ILE A 219 13.70 -24.09 -3.08
N ALA A 220 14.57 -25.05 -2.84
CA ALA A 220 15.98 -24.82 -2.54
C ALA A 220 16.67 -24.05 -3.67
N GLY A 221 16.49 -24.49 -4.92
CA GLY A 221 17.05 -23.83 -6.10
C GLY A 221 16.50 -22.42 -6.32
N ILE A 222 15.18 -22.23 -6.21
CA ILE A 222 14.54 -20.92 -6.38
C ILE A 222 14.99 -19.93 -5.30
N ARG A 223 15.06 -20.39 -4.04
CA ARG A 223 15.33 -19.52 -2.89
C ARG A 223 16.81 -19.35 -2.59
N GLY A 224 17.68 -20.19 -3.15
CA GLY A 224 19.11 -20.22 -2.84
C GLY A 224 19.37 -20.64 -1.39
N ILE A 225 18.69 -21.70 -0.94
CA ILE A 225 18.80 -22.23 0.44
C ILE A 225 19.10 -23.73 0.43
N PRO A 226 19.71 -24.27 1.51
CA PRO A 226 20.01 -25.70 1.60
C PRO A 226 18.75 -26.58 1.58
N LEU A 227 18.78 -27.66 0.80
CA LEU A 227 17.71 -28.65 0.73
C LEU A 227 17.37 -29.24 2.11
N GLY A 228 16.07 -29.34 2.41
CA GLY A 228 15.58 -30.03 3.61
C GLY A 228 15.86 -29.33 4.95
N LYS A 229 16.45 -28.13 4.96
CA LYS A 229 16.74 -27.38 6.20
C LYS A 229 15.70 -26.31 6.47
N ASP A 230 15.34 -26.15 7.74
CA ASP A 230 14.52 -25.02 8.18
C ASP A 230 15.20 -23.71 7.79
N CYS A 231 14.41 -22.77 7.27
CA CYS A 231 14.89 -21.44 6.92
C CYS A 231 14.06 -20.38 7.65
N ALA A 232 14.65 -19.76 8.66
CA ALA A 232 14.11 -18.56 9.28
C ALA A 232 14.52 -17.34 8.46
N SER A 233 13.55 -16.46 8.21
CA SER A 233 13.82 -15.12 7.69
C SER A 233 14.15 -14.22 8.88
N PRO A 234 15.18 -13.37 8.79
CA PRO A 234 15.46 -12.38 9.84
C PRO A 234 14.26 -11.44 10.06
N ALA A 235 14.16 -10.84 11.24
CA ALA A 235 13.11 -9.84 11.51
C ALA A 235 13.34 -8.50 10.79
N ARG A 236 14.56 -8.26 10.31
CA ARG A 236 14.98 -7.04 9.61
C ARG A 236 15.92 -7.37 8.46
N HIS A 237 16.00 -6.46 7.49
CA HIS A 237 17.02 -6.52 6.47
C HIS A 237 18.41 -6.41 7.08
N THR A 238 19.37 -7.19 6.60
CA THR A 238 20.78 -7.12 7.00
C THR A 238 21.62 -6.21 6.12
N ALA A 239 21.06 -5.70 5.01
CA ALA A 239 21.78 -4.86 4.05
C ALA A 239 21.83 -3.38 4.48
N PHE A 240 20.98 -2.99 5.44
CA PHE A 240 20.86 -1.63 5.96
C PHE A 240 20.36 -1.67 7.41
N SER A 241 20.60 -0.59 8.17
CA SER A 241 20.26 -0.49 9.60
C SER A 241 19.37 0.70 9.95
N ASP A 242 19.21 1.64 9.04
CA ASP A 242 18.49 2.89 9.21
C ASP A 242 17.91 3.36 7.86
N VAL A 243 17.19 4.48 7.88
CA VAL A 243 16.53 5.02 6.68
C VAL A 243 17.54 5.46 5.63
N ASP A 244 18.64 6.08 6.03
CA ASP A 244 19.64 6.60 5.09
C ASP A 244 20.35 5.46 4.37
N SER A 245 20.84 4.45 5.10
CA SER A 245 21.46 3.26 4.51
C SER A 245 20.47 2.43 3.67
N MET A 246 19.17 2.44 4.01
CA MET A 246 18.14 1.83 3.17
C MET A 246 17.97 2.59 1.85
N LEU A 247 18.00 3.92 1.89
CA LEU A 247 17.93 4.74 0.67
C LEU A 247 19.19 4.56 -0.19
N ASP A 248 20.37 4.46 0.42
CA ASP A 248 21.60 4.11 -0.31
C ASP A 248 21.49 2.75 -0.99
N PHE A 249 20.91 1.76 -0.29
CA PHE A 249 20.63 0.46 -0.86
C PHE A 249 19.64 0.55 -2.04
N VAL A 250 18.55 1.32 -1.91
CA VAL A 250 17.60 1.60 -3.01
C VAL A 250 18.31 2.19 -4.23
N GLU A 251 19.21 3.16 -4.03
CA GLU A 251 19.97 3.79 -5.11
C GLU A 251 20.95 2.81 -5.77
N LEU A 252 21.64 1.98 -4.98
CA LEU A 252 22.51 0.91 -5.49
C LEU A 252 21.74 -0.05 -6.40
N LEU A 253 20.60 -0.57 -5.94
CA LEU A 253 19.78 -1.48 -6.74
C LEU A 253 19.32 -0.84 -8.04
N ALA A 254 18.89 0.42 -7.97
CA ALA A 254 18.43 1.17 -9.13
C ALA A 254 19.55 1.45 -10.14
N ALA A 255 20.75 1.78 -9.67
CA ALA A 255 21.92 2.02 -10.52
C ALA A 255 22.35 0.73 -11.26
N GLU A 256 22.39 -0.39 -10.54
CA GLU A 256 22.90 -1.66 -11.06
C GLU A 256 21.92 -2.40 -11.97
N THR A 257 20.62 -2.23 -11.75
CA THR A 257 19.57 -2.90 -12.55
C THR A 257 18.93 -1.98 -13.59
N GLY A 258 19.03 -0.66 -13.38
CA GLY A 258 18.29 0.38 -14.10
C GLY A 258 16.81 0.47 -13.73
N LEU A 259 16.30 -0.42 -12.89
CA LEU A 259 14.87 -0.55 -12.59
C LEU A 259 14.39 0.47 -11.55
N PRO A 260 13.09 0.85 -11.58
CA PRO A 260 12.42 1.44 -10.43
C PRO A 260 12.45 0.50 -9.21
N VAL A 261 12.72 1.07 -8.03
CA VAL A 261 12.75 0.35 -6.76
C VAL A 261 11.71 0.97 -5.82
N GLY A 262 10.82 0.13 -5.28
CA GLY A 262 9.84 0.47 -4.25
C GLY A 262 10.25 -0.07 -2.88
N VAL A 263 9.61 0.44 -1.82
CA VAL A 263 9.73 0.04 -0.42
C VAL A 263 8.34 -0.14 0.16
#